data_AF-A0A4Z1NYX4-F1
#
_entry.id   AF-A0A4Z1NYX4-F1
#
_cell.length_a   1.000
_cell.length_b   1.000
_cell.length_c   1.000
_cell.angle_alpha   90.00
_cell.angle_beta   90.00
_cell.angle_gamma   90.00
#
_symmetry.space_group_name_H-M   'P 1'
#
loop_
_entity.id
_entity.type
_entity.pdbx_description
1 polymer ?
#
loop_
_entity_poly.entity_id
_entity_poly.type
_entity_poly.pdbx_seq_one_letter_code
_entity_poly.pdbx_strand_id
1 'polypeptide(L)'
;MAGNIDYSFINEIYEEIERRPPGIEARKLLVDTFIAAGLTDAVGDAVQELKTLCSNDPQVTEWYNAFCKSHESTPTNGLGSNGPSSKPSTSSDATSKYSFAKPSIPPIAAAVLPSDPTELASEKQKLITSYRDFRQKAITLLRDGNLLSNLLTKKGLPAKEDDDHKALELLRDGKITTVLRTRHLNLPTPTDGSSAKTNRPPDSVREVARKMKVDPSRAFDICIADLKTMIQWLNHTQPQSSINKDSLREAIAKRVRLMIVALPDNLHIHANTALMHIEHENSWKTYVNDETMYGDAIPDIPRENFYCTEDGYAWDMEELSQAITSNKGVMRNPLSKHMFTPGDIKGILSHPLGQSLAALEIDQHKLKQGVRPKTLEEMDRMVNVLMKDMAEDAMQSRLAVDEFLAYTATLPEAEQSALDNLRVPARDSHTGQAFDGTIGEAVRDAKANKLCFHKAGDFIRQASTHLRSQR
;
A
#
# COMPACT_ATOMS: atom_id res chain seq x y z
N MET A 1 30.67 -11.15 10.29
CA MET A 1 29.53 -11.45 11.18
C MET A 1 28.60 -10.25 11.12
N ALA A 2 27.46 -10.35 10.44
CA ALA A 2 26.51 -9.25 10.31
C ALA A 2 25.63 -9.17 11.56
N GLY A 3 25.68 -8.06 12.30
CA GLY A 3 24.73 -7.77 13.38
C GLY A 3 23.32 -7.65 12.81
N ASN A 4 22.32 -8.25 13.45
CA ASN A 4 20.93 -8.13 13.01
C ASN A 4 20.47 -6.68 13.23
N ILE A 5 20.03 -6.04 12.16
CA ILE A 5 19.78 -4.60 12.11
C ILE A 5 18.49 -4.24 12.85
N ASP A 6 18.58 -3.33 13.83
CA ASP A 6 17.41 -2.73 14.46
C ASP A 6 16.79 -1.69 13.49
N TYR A 7 15.83 -2.15 12.70
CA TYR A 7 15.15 -1.28 11.74
C TYR A 7 14.25 -0.23 12.39
N SER A 8 13.88 -0.38 13.67
CA SER A 8 13.19 0.69 14.40
C SER A 8 14.13 1.86 14.60
N PHE A 9 15.35 1.57 15.03
CA PHE A 9 16.39 2.57 15.23
C PHE A 9 16.77 3.28 13.92
N ILE A 10 16.85 2.54 12.81
CA ILE A 10 17.07 3.15 11.49
C ILE A 10 15.93 4.11 11.12
N ASN A 11 14.67 3.71 11.36
CA ASN A 11 13.52 4.58 11.09
C ASN A 11 13.55 5.83 11.98
N GLU A 12 13.89 5.70 13.26
CA GLU A 12 14.05 6.83 14.18
C GLU A 12 15.16 7.79 13.71
N ILE A 13 16.27 7.26 13.18
CA ILE A 13 17.33 8.07 12.58
C ILE A 13 16.83 8.82 11.34
N TYR A 14 16.07 8.17 10.46
CA TYR A 14 15.47 8.84 9.29
C TYR A 14 14.46 9.93 9.70
N GLU A 15 13.61 9.66 10.70
CA GLU A 15 12.70 10.66 11.25
C GLU A 15 13.47 11.86 11.83
N GLU A 16 14.59 11.64 12.51
CA GLU A 16 15.41 12.73 13.06
C GLU A 16 16.10 13.54 11.95
N ILE A 17 16.55 12.89 10.87
CA ILE A 17 17.10 13.57 9.68
C ILE A 17 16.03 14.46 9.03
N GLU A 18 14.80 13.95 8.92
CA GLU A 18 13.67 14.68 8.34
C GLU A 18 13.23 15.85 9.24
N ARG A 19 13.19 15.65 10.56
CA ARG A 19 12.86 16.71 11.53
C ARG A 19 13.91 17.82 11.54
N ARG A 20 15.19 17.53 11.27
CA ARG A 20 16.30 18.50 11.36
C ARG A 20 17.29 18.43 10.20
N PRO A 21 16.93 18.88 8.98
CA PRO A 21 17.84 18.89 7.85
C PRO A 21 19.02 19.86 8.07
N PRO A 22 20.27 19.50 7.72
CA PRO A 22 20.68 18.29 6.99
C PRO A 22 20.93 17.05 7.87
N GLY A 23 20.82 17.14 9.20
CA GLY A 23 20.88 15.99 10.11
C GLY A 23 22.23 15.27 10.15
N ILE A 24 23.35 15.99 10.08
CA ILE A 24 24.71 15.42 9.88
C ILE A 24 25.05 14.34 10.93
N GLU A 25 24.81 14.60 12.21
CA GLU A 25 25.12 13.64 13.28
C GLU A 25 24.22 12.39 13.23
N ALA A 26 22.94 12.55 12.87
CA ALA A 26 22.03 11.43 12.66
C ALA A 26 22.46 10.57 11.45
N ARG A 27 22.93 11.21 10.38
CA ARG A 27 23.48 10.52 9.21
C ARG A 27 24.82 9.82 9.49
N LYS A 28 25.69 10.39 10.33
CA LYS A 28 26.90 9.68 10.83
C LYS A 28 26.53 8.43 11.61
N LEU A 29 25.54 8.54 12.51
CA LEU A 29 25.02 7.42 13.29
C LEU A 29 24.39 6.34 12.39
N LEU A 30 23.75 6.74 11.29
CA LEU A 30 23.24 5.81 10.28
C LEU A 30 24.37 5.01 9.61
N VAL A 31 25.46 5.69 9.21
CA VAL A 31 26.65 5.07 8.62
C VAL A 31 27.28 4.06 9.59
N ASP A 32 27.49 4.46 10.86
CA ASP A 32 28.02 3.56 11.89
C ASP A 32 27.14 2.33 12.09
N THR A 33 25.82 2.51 12.04
CA THR A 33 24.84 1.41 12.16
C THR A 33 24.98 0.44 10.98
N PHE A 34 25.15 0.94 9.75
CA PHE A 34 25.39 0.10 8.57
C PHE A 34 26.75 -0.61 8.60
N ILE A 35 27.80 0.05 9.10
CA ILE A 35 29.12 -0.56 9.29
C ILE A 35 29.03 -1.71 10.30
N ALA A 36 28.41 -1.48 11.45
CA ALA A 36 28.22 -2.50 12.49
C ALA A 36 27.38 -3.69 12.00
N ALA A 37 26.45 -3.44 11.09
CA ALA A 37 25.63 -4.46 10.44
C ALA A 37 26.38 -5.24 9.34
N GLY A 38 27.53 -4.75 8.87
CA GLY A 38 28.25 -5.33 7.75
C GLY A 38 27.55 -5.14 6.40
N LEU A 39 26.73 -4.07 6.25
CA LEU A 39 26.08 -3.72 4.98
C LEU A 39 26.96 -2.77 4.16
N THR A 40 28.01 -3.29 3.54
CA THR A 40 29.01 -2.49 2.81
C THR A 40 28.43 -1.59 1.73
N ASP A 41 27.42 -2.06 1.00
CA ASP A 41 26.81 -1.31 -0.11
C ASP A 41 26.04 -0.08 0.42
N ALA A 42 25.24 -0.28 1.48
CA ALA A 42 24.49 0.81 2.12
C ALA A 42 25.40 1.82 2.83
N VAL A 43 26.55 1.37 3.36
CA VAL A 43 27.60 2.27 3.90
C VAL A 43 28.14 3.16 2.80
N GLY A 44 28.45 2.61 1.62
CA GLY A 44 28.99 3.37 0.49
C GLY A 44 28.06 4.52 0.07
N ASP A 45 26.78 4.22 -0.16
CA ASP A 45 25.78 5.22 -0.56
C ASP A 45 25.61 6.32 0.50
N ALA A 46 25.48 5.94 1.78
CA ALA A 46 25.28 6.88 2.87
C ALA A 46 26.51 7.76 3.12
N VAL A 47 27.73 7.22 3.02
CA VAL A 47 28.99 7.97 3.17
C VAL A 47 29.20 8.93 2.00
N GLN A 48 28.81 8.54 0.79
CA GLN A 48 28.91 9.41 -0.39
C GLN A 48 27.97 10.60 -0.28
N GLU A 49 26.72 10.39 0.16
CA GLU A 49 25.79 11.49 0.46
C GLU A 49 26.36 12.40 1.56
N LEU A 50 26.88 11.83 2.65
CA LEU A 50 27.45 12.59 3.77
C LEU A 50 28.66 13.43 3.36
N LYS A 51 29.52 12.92 2.47
CA LYS A 51 30.70 13.64 1.95
C LYS A 51 30.31 14.90 1.16
N THR A 52 29.16 14.89 0.48
CA THR A 52 28.63 16.09 -0.20
C THR A 52 28.15 17.16 0.80
N LEU A 53 27.64 16.74 1.95
CA LEU A 53 27.09 17.62 2.98
C LEU A 53 28.16 18.19 3.92
N CYS A 54 29.23 17.45 4.20
CA CYS A 54 30.32 17.88 5.09
C CYS A 54 31.70 17.42 4.62
N SER A 55 32.21 18.04 3.54
CA SER A 55 33.45 17.61 2.88
C SER A 55 34.73 17.75 3.72
N ASN A 56 34.73 18.58 4.76
CA ASN A 56 35.90 18.81 5.62
C ASN A 56 35.92 17.96 6.90
N ASP A 57 34.90 17.12 7.13
CA ASP A 57 34.86 16.29 8.33
C ASP A 57 35.88 15.13 8.22
N PRO A 58 36.79 14.97 9.21
CA PRO A 58 37.85 13.96 9.14
C PRO A 58 37.30 12.53 9.20
N GLN A 59 36.25 12.27 9.97
CA GLN A 59 35.64 10.94 10.10
C GLN A 59 34.95 10.52 8.80
N VAL A 60 34.23 11.45 8.17
CA VAL A 60 33.57 11.21 6.87
C VAL A 60 34.59 10.98 5.76
N THR A 61 35.73 11.68 5.81
CA THR A 61 36.82 11.49 4.85
C THR A 61 37.50 10.12 5.02
N GLU A 62 37.66 9.65 6.26
CA GLU A 62 38.17 8.31 6.56
C GLU A 62 37.23 7.23 6.02
N TRP A 63 35.93 7.30 6.33
CA TRP A 63 34.95 6.35 5.80
C TRP A 63 34.88 6.35 4.27
N TYR A 64 34.93 7.53 3.63
CA TYR A 64 34.89 7.61 2.17
C TYR A 64 36.10 6.93 1.52
N ASN A 65 37.29 7.08 2.10
CA ASN A 65 38.48 6.38 1.62
C ASN A 65 38.40 4.86 1.86
N ALA A 66 37.80 4.42 2.97
CA ALA A 66 37.69 3.00 3.32
C ALA A 66 36.64 2.25 2.47
N PHE A 67 35.50 2.87 2.20
CA PHE A 67 34.34 2.17 1.60
C PHE A 67 34.07 2.56 0.14
N CYS A 68 34.49 3.73 -0.34
CA CYS A 68 34.16 4.20 -1.69
C CYS A 68 35.34 4.17 -2.67
N LYS A 69 36.61 4.22 -2.19
CA LYS A 69 37.81 4.26 -3.07
C LYS A 69 38.36 2.89 -3.49
N SER A 70 37.89 1.79 -2.93
CA SER A 70 38.49 0.46 -3.11
C SER A 70 38.05 -0.29 -4.38
N HIS A 71 37.18 0.29 -5.23
CA HIS A 71 36.67 -0.39 -6.42
C HIS A 71 37.39 -0.09 -7.74
N GLU A 72 38.45 0.72 -7.72
CA GLU A 72 39.36 0.87 -8.85
C GLU A 72 40.70 0.22 -8.51
N SER A 73 40.84 -1.10 -8.81
CA SER A 73 42.06 -1.79 -9.31
C SER A 73 42.21 -3.27 -8.83
N THR A 74 42.24 -4.18 -9.80
CA THR A 74 43.08 -5.43 -9.87
C THR A 74 42.63 -6.77 -9.21
N PRO A 75 43.17 -7.95 -9.63
CA PRO A 75 42.38 -9.05 -10.19
C PRO A 75 42.50 -10.39 -9.42
N THR A 76 41.71 -11.35 -9.90
CA THR A 76 41.55 -12.75 -9.49
C THR A 76 42.81 -13.63 -9.60
N ASN A 77 43.03 -14.49 -8.59
CA ASN A 77 43.71 -15.81 -8.58
C ASN A 77 43.61 -16.36 -7.13
N GLY A 78 43.45 -17.63 -6.76
CA GLY A 78 43.41 -18.94 -7.41
C GLY A 78 43.87 -20.01 -6.38
N LEU A 79 43.29 -21.23 -6.44
CA LEU A 79 43.73 -22.53 -5.84
C LEU A 79 43.67 -22.69 -4.29
N GLY A 80 43.41 -23.85 -3.67
CA GLY A 80 43.26 -25.26 -4.10
C GLY A 80 43.69 -26.22 -2.96
N SER A 81 43.36 -27.52 -3.09
CA SER A 81 43.82 -28.72 -2.31
C SER A 81 42.86 -29.27 -1.23
N ASN A 82 42.23 -30.46 -1.25
CA ASN A 82 42.48 -31.88 -1.62
C ASN A 82 43.05 -32.82 -0.51
N GLY A 83 42.17 -33.73 -0.02
CA GLY A 83 42.38 -35.18 0.28
C GLY A 83 43.03 -35.60 1.62
N PRO A 84 43.04 -36.91 1.99
CA PRO A 84 42.13 -38.02 1.65
C PRO A 84 41.80 -38.99 2.84
N SER A 85 41.08 -40.06 2.47
CA SER A 85 40.40 -41.16 3.20
C SER A 85 41.28 -42.27 3.82
N SER A 86 40.77 -42.97 4.87
CA SER A 86 40.88 -44.44 5.05
C SER A 86 40.01 -45.01 6.20
N LYS A 87 39.28 -46.11 5.93
CA LYS A 87 38.49 -46.99 6.87
C LYS A 87 39.40 -48.10 7.49
N PRO A 88 39.03 -48.85 8.57
CA PRO A 88 38.14 -50.04 8.45
C PRO A 88 37.32 -50.53 9.70
N SER A 89 36.23 -51.28 9.40
CA SER A 89 35.54 -52.47 9.99
C SER A 89 35.30 -52.78 11.50
N THR A 90 33.99 -53.01 11.81
CA THR A 90 33.28 -54.09 12.58
C THR A 90 33.45 -54.29 14.12
N SER A 91 32.37 -54.13 14.93
CA SER A 91 31.37 -55.17 15.36
C SER A 91 30.60 -54.83 16.66
N SER A 92 29.32 -55.27 16.73
CA SER A 92 28.44 -55.64 17.88
C SER A 92 27.83 -54.61 18.87
N ASP A 93 26.48 -54.53 18.80
CA ASP A 93 25.42 -54.60 19.84
C ASP A 93 25.55 -53.91 21.22
N ALA A 94 24.59 -53.02 21.52
CA ALA A 94 23.46 -53.28 22.45
C ALA A 94 22.75 -51.98 22.90
N THR A 95 21.43 -51.96 22.73
CA THR A 95 20.43 -50.95 23.11
C THR A 95 20.32 -50.66 24.61
N SER A 96 20.06 -49.39 24.97
CA SER A 96 19.37 -49.05 26.23
C SER A 96 18.51 -47.80 26.06
N LYS A 97 17.21 -47.96 26.35
CA LYS A 97 16.15 -46.94 26.31
C LYS A 97 15.96 -46.35 27.70
N TYR A 98 16.01 -45.03 27.83
CA TYR A 98 15.43 -44.31 28.97
C TYR A 98 14.56 -43.17 28.46
N SER A 99 13.25 -43.28 28.69
CA SER A 99 12.25 -42.24 28.44
C SER A 99 12.05 -41.40 29.70
N PHE A 100 12.29 -40.09 29.61
CA PHE A 100 11.89 -39.14 30.64
C PHE A 100 10.58 -38.46 30.26
N ALA A 101 9.62 -38.44 31.19
CA ALA A 101 8.32 -37.80 31.04
C ALA A 101 8.46 -36.26 31.00
N LYS A 102 7.75 -35.62 30.06
CA LYS A 102 7.75 -34.16 29.87
C LYS A 102 6.80 -33.47 30.86
N PRO A 103 7.23 -32.45 31.61
CA PRO A 103 6.34 -31.65 32.45
C PRO A 103 5.49 -30.67 31.60
N SER A 104 4.23 -30.50 32.00
CA SER A 104 3.26 -29.60 31.35
C SER A 104 3.52 -28.15 31.75
N ILE A 105 3.65 -27.25 30.77
CA ILE A 105 3.87 -25.81 30.97
C ILE A 105 2.52 -25.08 30.88
N PRO A 106 2.14 -24.23 31.86
CA PRO A 106 0.89 -23.47 31.82
C PRO A 106 0.91 -22.36 30.75
N PRO A 107 -0.27 -21.92 30.26
CA PRO A 107 -0.39 -20.90 29.21
C PRO A 107 0.14 -19.54 29.65
N ILE A 108 0.96 -18.92 28.80
CA ILE A 108 1.58 -17.61 29.02
C ILE A 108 0.51 -16.53 28.77
N ALA A 109 0.17 -15.75 29.81
CA ALA A 109 -0.69 -14.59 29.66
C ALA A 109 -0.03 -13.52 28.78
N ALA A 110 -0.80 -12.86 27.92
CA ALA A 110 -0.30 -11.82 27.02
C ALA A 110 0.31 -10.66 27.84
N ALA A 111 1.60 -10.39 27.63
CA ALA A 111 2.29 -9.31 28.32
C ALA A 111 1.76 -7.94 27.85
N VAL A 112 1.44 -7.07 28.80
CA VAL A 112 1.08 -5.67 28.55
C VAL A 112 2.36 -4.89 28.23
N LEU A 113 2.36 -4.15 27.12
CA LEU A 113 3.48 -3.27 26.74
C LEU A 113 3.53 -2.04 27.69
N PRO A 114 4.70 -1.66 28.23
CA PRO A 114 4.84 -0.45 29.04
C PRO A 114 4.54 0.81 28.22
N SER A 115 3.76 1.74 28.79
CA SER A 115 3.40 3.01 28.14
C SER A 115 4.41 4.13 28.38
N ASP A 116 5.23 4.04 29.43
CA ASP A 116 6.26 5.03 29.74
C ASP A 116 7.53 4.78 28.88
N PRO A 117 8.06 5.79 28.17
CA PRO A 117 9.30 5.67 27.40
C PRO A 117 10.49 5.19 28.23
N THR A 118 10.54 5.53 29.52
CA THR A 118 11.64 5.10 30.42
C THR A 118 11.55 3.61 30.73
N GLU A 119 10.35 3.12 31.03
CA GLU A 119 10.07 1.70 31.23
C GLU A 119 10.31 0.90 29.95
N LEU A 120 9.91 1.42 28.80
CA LEU A 120 10.14 0.79 27.50
C LEU A 120 11.63 0.63 27.21
N ALA A 121 12.44 1.66 27.46
CA ALA A 121 13.90 1.59 27.30
C ALA A 121 14.53 0.55 28.24
N SER A 122 14.06 0.50 29.49
CA SER A 122 14.49 -0.51 30.47
C SER A 122 14.16 -1.93 30.03
N GLU A 123 12.93 -2.18 29.58
CA GLU A 123 12.51 -3.48 29.07
C GLU A 123 13.25 -3.87 27.77
N LYS A 124 13.52 -2.91 26.88
CA LYS A 124 14.37 -3.14 25.69
C LYS A 124 15.77 -3.59 26.11
N GLN A 125 16.38 -2.92 27.09
CA GLN A 125 17.71 -3.28 27.60
C GLN A 125 17.71 -4.65 28.29
N LYS A 126 16.67 -4.99 29.07
CA LYS A 126 16.51 -6.32 29.67
C LYS A 126 16.37 -7.40 28.61
N LEU A 127 15.61 -7.15 27.54
CA LEU A 127 15.46 -8.08 26.43
C LEU A 127 16.78 -8.30 25.69
N ILE A 128 17.54 -7.24 25.41
CA ILE A 128 18.87 -7.34 24.77
C ILE A 128 19.82 -8.16 25.65
N THR A 129 19.84 -7.89 26.95
CA THR A 129 20.71 -8.58 27.91
C THR A 129 20.34 -10.05 28.03
N SER A 130 19.07 -10.37 28.25
CA SER A 130 18.58 -11.74 28.33
C SER A 130 18.78 -12.52 27.03
N TYR A 131 18.63 -11.87 25.88
CA TYR A 131 18.91 -12.48 24.58
C TYR A 131 20.40 -12.79 24.39
N ARG A 132 21.29 -11.88 24.81
CA ARG A 132 22.75 -12.11 24.80
C ARG A 132 23.12 -13.28 25.72
N ASP A 133 22.57 -13.33 26.92
CA ASP A 133 22.80 -14.42 27.88
C ASP A 133 22.29 -15.75 27.34
N PHE A 134 21.13 -15.75 26.69
CA PHE A 134 20.56 -16.93 26.05
C PHE A 134 21.45 -17.43 24.90
N ARG A 135 21.98 -16.54 24.07
CA ARG A 135 22.96 -16.90 23.03
C ARG A 135 24.26 -17.47 23.62
N GLN A 136 24.75 -16.87 24.71
CA GLN A 136 25.94 -17.37 25.38
C GLN A 136 25.73 -18.77 25.94
N LYS A 137 24.56 -19.05 26.53
CA LYS A 137 24.17 -20.40 26.95
C LYS A 137 24.10 -21.37 25.78
N ALA A 138 23.52 -20.95 24.64
CA ALA A 138 23.48 -21.78 23.43
C ALA A 138 24.89 -22.11 22.91
N ILE A 139 25.84 -21.15 22.94
CA ILE A 139 27.24 -21.37 22.60
C ILE A 139 27.88 -22.41 23.51
N THR A 140 27.68 -22.29 24.82
CA THR A 140 28.22 -23.25 25.80
C THR A 140 27.65 -24.64 25.57
N LEU A 141 26.33 -24.77 25.42
CA LEU A 141 25.68 -26.05 25.14
C LEU A 141 26.13 -26.66 23.80
N LEU A 142 26.34 -25.84 22.77
CA LEU A 142 26.86 -26.31 21.49
C LEU A 142 28.29 -26.83 21.63
N ARG A 143 29.14 -26.15 22.42
CA ARG A 143 30.50 -26.61 22.73
C ARG A 143 30.48 -27.92 23.49
N ASP A 144 29.63 -28.05 24.50
CA ASP A 144 29.48 -29.27 25.29
C ASP A 144 28.94 -30.42 24.44
N GLY A 145 27.95 -30.15 23.58
CA GLY A 145 27.43 -31.10 22.60
C GLY A 145 28.50 -31.58 21.62
N ASN A 146 29.36 -30.68 21.14
CA ASN A 146 30.50 -31.03 20.29
C ASN A 146 31.55 -31.86 21.03
N LEU A 147 31.86 -31.53 22.30
CA LEU A 147 32.76 -32.33 23.12
C LEU A 147 32.20 -33.73 23.37
N LEU A 148 30.91 -33.84 23.66
CA LEU A 148 30.24 -35.12 23.84
C LEU A 148 30.25 -35.94 22.55
N SER A 149 29.93 -35.33 21.41
CA SER A 149 29.99 -35.96 20.07
C SER A 149 31.40 -36.47 19.76
N ASN A 150 32.44 -35.67 20.04
CA ASN A 150 33.83 -36.07 19.87
C ASN A 150 34.24 -37.22 20.80
N LEU A 151 33.77 -37.23 22.06
CA LEU A 151 34.04 -38.32 23.00
C LEU A 151 33.34 -39.61 22.59
N LEU A 152 32.10 -39.53 22.11
CA LEU A 152 31.36 -40.67 21.56
C LEU A 152 32.08 -41.23 20.33
N THR A 153 32.51 -40.36 19.42
CA THR A 153 33.28 -40.72 18.23
C THR A 153 34.60 -41.41 18.60
N LYS A 154 35.34 -40.89 19.60
CA LYS A 154 36.56 -41.53 20.13
C LYS A 154 36.31 -42.90 20.75
N LYS A 155 35.10 -43.15 21.25
CA LYS A 155 34.68 -44.44 21.79
C LYS A 155 34.04 -45.36 20.74
N GLY A 156 33.99 -44.95 19.47
CA GLY A 156 33.38 -45.74 18.39
C GLY A 156 31.84 -45.76 18.42
N LEU A 157 31.21 -44.87 19.20
CA LEU A 157 29.75 -44.75 19.25
C LEU A 157 29.26 -43.74 18.20
N PRO A 158 28.18 -44.03 17.46
CA PRO A 158 27.64 -43.11 16.47
C PRO A 158 27.04 -41.87 17.16
N ALA A 159 27.53 -40.68 16.78
CA ALA A 159 26.88 -39.42 17.16
C ALA A 159 25.57 -39.31 16.38
N LYS A 160 24.44 -39.27 17.09
CA LYS A 160 23.14 -39.03 16.46
C LYS A 160 23.08 -37.55 16.08
N GLU A 161 22.77 -37.25 14.82
CA GLU A 161 22.42 -35.88 14.43
C GLU A 161 21.13 -35.52 15.17
N ASP A 162 21.26 -34.59 16.12
CA ASP A 162 20.16 -34.11 16.94
C ASP A 162 19.66 -32.80 16.32
N ASP A 163 18.37 -32.71 16.03
CA ASP A 163 17.73 -31.47 15.55
C ASP A 163 17.97 -30.31 16.53
N ASP A 164 18.17 -30.63 17.81
CA ASP A 164 18.55 -29.66 18.83
C ASP A 164 19.94 -29.06 18.60
N HIS A 165 20.87 -29.80 18.00
CA HIS A 165 22.19 -29.29 17.65
C HIS A 165 22.09 -28.18 16.60
N LYS A 166 21.32 -28.41 15.54
CA LYS A 166 21.06 -27.43 14.48
C LYS A 166 20.31 -26.21 15.01
N ALA A 167 19.37 -26.41 15.93
CA ALA A 167 18.68 -25.31 16.61
C ALA A 167 19.66 -24.44 17.44
N LEU A 168 20.61 -25.07 18.15
CA LEU A 168 21.65 -24.35 18.90
C LEU A 168 22.62 -23.58 18.00
N GLU A 169 22.96 -24.11 16.82
CA GLU A 169 23.76 -23.38 15.82
C GLU A 169 23.02 -22.12 15.31
N LEU A 170 21.74 -22.27 14.97
CA LEU A 170 20.92 -21.14 14.54
C LEU A 170 20.75 -20.11 15.66
N LEU A 171 20.59 -20.53 16.92
CA LEU A 171 20.56 -19.63 18.08
C LEU A 171 21.88 -18.90 18.28
N ARG A 172 23.01 -19.61 18.19
CA ARG A 172 24.35 -19.01 18.21
C ARG A 172 24.46 -17.91 17.17
N ASP A 173 23.99 -18.16 15.96
CA ASP A 173 24.08 -17.22 14.83
C ASP A 173 23.05 -16.06 14.92
N GLY A 174 22.25 -15.99 15.99
CA GLY A 174 21.27 -14.93 16.21
C GLY A 174 19.95 -15.13 15.45
N LYS A 175 19.70 -16.33 14.90
CA LYS A 175 18.52 -16.65 14.08
C LYS A 175 17.36 -17.22 14.92
N ILE A 176 17.03 -16.56 16.03
CA ILE A 176 15.99 -17.05 16.97
C ILE A 176 14.62 -17.25 16.31
N THR A 177 14.25 -16.38 15.37
CA THR A 177 13.00 -16.50 14.62
C THR A 177 12.96 -17.76 13.75
N THR A 178 14.11 -18.20 13.23
CA THR A 178 14.22 -19.43 12.44
C THR A 178 14.04 -20.64 13.35
N VAL A 179 14.66 -20.62 14.54
CA VAL A 179 14.56 -21.69 15.55
C VAL A 179 13.13 -21.84 16.05
N LEU A 180 12.45 -20.72 16.32
CA LEU A 180 11.06 -20.71 16.72
C LEU A 180 10.15 -21.25 15.60
N ARG A 181 10.41 -20.89 14.34
CA ARG A 181 9.68 -21.46 13.19
C ARG A 181 9.90 -22.96 13.06
N THR A 182 11.14 -23.45 13.18
CA THR A 182 11.46 -24.88 13.05
C THR A 182 10.93 -25.71 14.20
N ARG A 183 10.80 -25.15 15.42
CA ARG A 183 10.31 -25.88 16.61
C ARG A 183 8.79 -25.81 16.81
N HIS A 184 8.15 -24.68 16.51
CA HIS A 184 6.67 -24.60 16.59
C HIS A 184 5.98 -25.28 15.41
N LEU A 185 6.68 -25.42 14.29
CA LEU A 185 6.22 -26.21 13.16
C LEU A 185 6.96 -27.55 13.18
N ASN A 186 6.56 -28.47 14.07
CA ASN A 186 6.68 -29.90 13.75
C ASN A 186 5.72 -30.22 12.58
N LEU A 187 5.86 -29.51 11.46
CA LEU A 187 5.30 -29.95 10.20
C LEU A 187 6.25 -31.03 9.69
N PRO A 188 5.72 -32.21 9.32
CA PRO A 188 6.52 -33.25 8.70
C PRO A 188 7.33 -32.64 7.56
N THR A 189 8.63 -32.89 7.57
CA THR A 189 9.48 -32.63 6.41
C THR A 189 8.79 -33.20 5.17
N PRO A 190 8.74 -32.46 4.06
CA PRO A 190 8.05 -32.89 2.85
C PRO A 190 8.88 -33.99 2.17
N THR A 191 8.82 -35.19 2.72
CA THR A 191 9.10 -36.43 2.01
C THR A 191 7.78 -36.85 1.37
N ASP A 192 7.77 -36.81 0.05
CA ASP A 192 6.69 -37.16 -0.88
C ASP A 192 5.68 -36.05 -1.21
N GLY A 193 5.83 -35.56 -2.45
CA GLY A 193 5.10 -34.42 -2.99
C GLY A 193 3.62 -34.70 -3.19
N SER A 194 2.77 -33.85 -2.60
CA SER A 194 1.73 -33.13 -3.36
C SER A 194 0.89 -32.15 -2.54
N SER A 195 0.96 -32.08 -1.19
CA SER A 195 0.00 -31.22 -0.45
C SER A 195 0.49 -30.43 0.77
N ALA A 196 1.78 -30.47 1.15
CA ALA A 196 2.26 -29.84 2.40
C ALA A 196 2.59 -28.32 2.31
N LYS A 197 2.16 -27.60 1.26
CA LYS A 197 2.54 -26.18 1.05
C LYS A 197 1.68 -25.15 1.80
N THR A 198 0.61 -25.54 2.49
CA THR A 198 -0.44 -24.59 2.91
C THR A 198 -0.16 -23.81 4.20
N ASN A 199 0.81 -24.21 5.03
CA ASN A 199 1.03 -23.59 6.35
C ASN A 199 2.30 -22.73 6.46
N ARG A 200 2.90 -22.34 5.34
CA ARG A 200 4.04 -21.42 5.38
C ARG A 200 3.56 -20.03 5.79
N PRO A 201 4.19 -19.35 6.77
CA PRO A 201 3.86 -17.96 7.06
C PRO A 201 4.09 -17.08 5.83
N PRO A 202 3.25 -16.04 5.62
CA PRO A 202 3.41 -15.13 4.50
C PRO A 202 4.79 -14.48 4.53
N ASP A 203 5.27 -14.07 3.36
CA ASP A 203 6.57 -13.39 3.24
C ASP A 203 6.55 -12.05 4.03
N SER A 204 7.72 -11.49 4.29
CA SER A 204 7.77 -10.17 4.96
C SER A 204 7.17 -9.09 4.05
N VAL A 205 6.54 -8.06 4.63
CA VAL A 205 5.94 -6.96 3.86
C VAL A 205 6.96 -6.29 2.93
N ARG A 206 8.22 -6.14 3.37
CA ARG A 206 9.31 -5.57 2.56
C ARG A 206 9.70 -6.45 1.37
N GLU A 207 9.66 -7.77 1.55
CA GLU A 207 9.89 -8.72 0.46
C GLU A 207 8.82 -8.57 -0.63
N VAL A 208 7.56 -8.50 -0.23
CA VAL A 208 6.42 -8.31 -1.14
C VAL A 208 6.50 -6.96 -1.84
N ALA A 209 6.77 -5.89 -1.09
CA ALA A 209 6.97 -4.56 -1.66
C ALA A 209 8.14 -4.54 -2.65
N ARG A 210 9.24 -5.24 -2.39
CA ARG A 210 10.34 -5.38 -3.36
C ARG A 210 9.89 -6.10 -4.62
N LYS A 211 9.13 -7.19 -4.50
CA LYS A 211 8.57 -7.91 -5.67
C LYS A 211 7.68 -7.00 -6.52
N MET A 212 6.82 -6.19 -5.89
CA MET A 212 6.00 -5.19 -6.58
C MET A 212 6.84 -4.10 -7.27
N LYS A 213 7.96 -3.67 -6.67
CA LYS A 213 8.89 -2.70 -7.29
C LYS A 213 9.63 -3.30 -8.49
N VAL A 214 10.01 -4.57 -8.41
CA VAL A 214 10.71 -5.28 -9.49
C VAL A 214 9.77 -5.50 -10.68
N ASP A 215 8.49 -5.76 -10.43
CA ASP A 215 7.48 -5.92 -11.48
C ASP A 215 6.22 -5.08 -11.20
N PRO A 216 6.26 -3.77 -11.54
CA PRO A 216 5.12 -2.86 -11.35
C PRO A 216 3.85 -3.31 -12.07
N SER A 217 3.99 -3.95 -13.24
CA SER A 217 2.86 -4.38 -14.06
C SER A 217 2.02 -5.47 -13.39
N ARG A 218 2.67 -6.30 -12.55
CA ARG A 218 2.04 -7.37 -11.77
C ARG A 218 1.87 -7.02 -10.29
N ALA A 219 2.09 -5.76 -9.91
CA ALA A 219 2.06 -5.33 -8.51
C ALA A 219 0.72 -5.65 -7.84
N PHE A 220 -0.40 -5.46 -8.54
CA PHE A 220 -1.74 -5.80 -8.07
C PHE A 220 -1.88 -7.30 -7.75
N ASP A 221 -1.53 -8.18 -8.69
CA ASP A 221 -1.62 -9.63 -8.52
C ASP A 221 -0.71 -10.14 -7.39
N ILE A 222 0.50 -9.58 -7.30
CA ILE A 222 1.45 -9.90 -6.22
C ILE A 222 0.85 -9.54 -4.86
N CYS A 223 0.24 -8.36 -4.73
CA CYS A 223 -0.40 -7.92 -3.50
C CYS A 223 -1.59 -8.81 -3.14
N ILE A 224 -2.50 -9.09 -4.08
CA ILE A 224 -3.64 -9.99 -3.86
C ILE A 224 -3.19 -11.39 -3.41
N ALA A 225 -2.19 -11.98 -4.08
CA ALA A 225 -1.68 -13.30 -3.74
C ALA A 225 -1.11 -13.34 -2.31
N ASP A 226 -0.42 -12.27 -1.91
CA ASP A 226 0.10 -12.11 -0.56
C ASP A 226 -1.02 -12.00 0.49
N LEU A 227 -2.04 -11.16 0.25
CA LEU A 227 -3.17 -11.01 1.15
C LEU A 227 -3.97 -12.32 1.29
N LYS A 228 -4.21 -13.05 0.19
CA LYS A 228 -4.84 -14.38 0.24
C LYS A 228 -4.02 -15.38 1.05
N THR A 229 -2.69 -15.38 0.88
CA THR A 229 -1.78 -16.23 1.66
C THR A 229 -1.85 -15.88 3.15
N MET A 230 -1.91 -14.60 3.50
CA MET A 230 -2.07 -14.16 4.88
C MET A 230 -3.40 -14.61 5.47
N ILE A 231 -4.51 -14.48 4.73
CA ILE A 231 -5.84 -14.94 5.17
C ILE A 231 -5.83 -16.44 5.44
N GLN A 232 -5.31 -17.23 4.50
CA GLN A 232 -5.18 -18.68 4.66
C GLN A 232 -4.35 -19.02 5.90
N TRP A 233 -3.20 -18.36 6.08
CA TRP A 233 -2.33 -18.58 7.23
C TRP A 233 -3.00 -18.22 8.56
N LEU A 234 -3.73 -17.10 8.64
CA LEU A 234 -4.47 -16.69 9.84
C LEU A 234 -5.58 -17.68 10.18
N ASN A 235 -6.33 -18.13 9.18
CA ASN A 235 -7.39 -19.13 9.36
C ASN A 235 -6.85 -20.48 9.85
N HIS A 236 -5.62 -20.85 9.51
CA HIS A 236 -4.98 -22.10 9.97
C HIS A 236 -4.33 -21.97 11.34
N THR A 237 -3.88 -20.77 11.72
CA THR A 237 -3.14 -20.54 12.97
C THR A 237 -4.06 -20.19 14.15
N GLN A 238 -5.25 -19.68 13.89
CA GLN A 238 -6.24 -19.37 14.92
C GLN A 238 -7.23 -20.54 15.13
N PRO A 239 -7.61 -20.85 16.39
CA PRO A 239 -8.71 -21.79 16.65
C PRO A 239 -9.98 -21.34 15.93
N GLN A 240 -10.69 -22.27 15.26
CA GLN A 240 -11.90 -21.95 14.49
C GLN A 240 -12.97 -21.19 15.30
N SER A 241 -13.06 -21.44 16.60
CA SER A 241 -13.99 -20.75 17.51
C SER A 241 -13.65 -19.27 17.77
N SER A 242 -12.48 -18.79 17.33
CA SER A 242 -11.96 -17.45 17.59
C SER A 242 -11.76 -16.60 16.32
N ILE A 243 -12.11 -17.12 15.14
CA ILE A 243 -11.94 -16.39 13.88
C ILE A 243 -13.03 -15.31 13.79
N ASN A 244 -12.75 -14.15 14.36
CA ASN A 244 -13.56 -12.95 14.17
C ASN A 244 -13.19 -12.29 12.83
N LYS A 245 -14.18 -12.15 11.94
CA LYS A 245 -14.01 -11.50 10.62
C LYS A 245 -13.40 -10.10 10.76
N ASP A 246 -13.78 -9.34 11.78
CA ASP A 246 -13.25 -7.99 12.01
C ASP A 246 -11.77 -8.02 12.39
N SER A 247 -11.35 -9.01 13.17
CA SER A 247 -9.93 -9.18 13.54
C SER A 247 -9.08 -9.59 12.34
N LEU A 248 -9.63 -10.43 11.46
CA LEU A 248 -8.99 -10.81 10.20
C LEU A 248 -8.85 -9.58 9.29
N ARG A 249 -9.94 -8.83 9.08
CA ARG A 249 -9.98 -7.59 8.30
C ARG A 249 -8.96 -6.56 8.81
N GLU A 250 -8.95 -6.30 10.13
CA GLU A 250 -8.01 -5.40 10.81
C GLU A 250 -6.54 -5.82 10.56
N ALA A 251 -6.24 -7.12 10.62
CA ALA A 251 -4.90 -7.66 10.36
C ALA A 251 -4.47 -7.46 8.91
N ILE A 252 -5.37 -7.71 7.94
CA ILE A 252 -5.12 -7.45 6.51
C ILE A 252 -4.91 -5.95 6.27
N ALA A 253 -5.79 -5.09 6.81
CA ALA A 253 -5.67 -3.64 6.67
C ALA A 253 -4.34 -3.12 7.25
N LYS A 254 -3.91 -3.61 8.42
CA LYS A 254 -2.60 -3.29 9.01
C LYS A 254 -1.44 -3.71 8.10
N ARG A 255 -1.53 -4.90 7.49
CA ARG A 255 -0.51 -5.37 6.55
C ARG A 255 -0.41 -4.47 5.32
N VAL A 256 -1.54 -4.06 4.75
CA VAL A 256 -1.58 -3.15 3.59
C VAL A 256 -1.01 -1.77 3.95
N ARG A 257 -1.33 -1.21 5.12
CA ARG A 257 -0.72 0.04 5.60
C ARG A 257 0.81 -0.05 5.68
N LEU A 258 1.33 -1.15 6.25
CA LEU A 258 2.78 -1.40 6.30
C LEU A 258 3.39 -1.55 4.89
N MET A 259 2.61 -2.10 3.95
CA MET A 259 3.04 -2.28 2.55
C MET A 259 3.13 -0.94 1.83
N ILE A 260 2.14 -0.06 2.02
CA ILE A 260 2.11 1.31 1.48
C ILE A 260 3.33 2.10 1.95
N VAL A 261 3.66 2.04 3.24
CA VAL A 261 4.86 2.70 3.80
C VAL A 261 6.16 2.22 3.13
N ALA A 262 6.21 0.98 2.65
CA ALA A 262 7.38 0.42 1.98
C ALA A 262 7.40 0.65 0.45
N LEU A 263 6.29 1.10 -0.15
CA LEU A 263 6.12 1.27 -1.59
C LEU A 263 6.27 2.75 -2.00
N PRO A 264 6.75 3.03 -3.23
CA PRO A 264 6.66 4.37 -3.81
C PRO A 264 5.19 4.75 -4.10
N ASP A 265 4.90 6.05 -4.11
CA ASP A 265 3.54 6.60 -4.23
C ASP A 265 2.77 6.11 -5.47
N ASN A 266 3.46 5.91 -6.59
CA ASN A 266 2.84 5.42 -7.81
C ASN A 266 2.29 3.99 -7.69
N LEU A 267 2.75 3.20 -6.71
CA LEU A 267 2.29 1.83 -6.47
C LEU A 267 1.26 1.72 -5.33
N HIS A 268 0.97 2.80 -4.61
CA HIS A 268 0.00 2.80 -3.51
C HIS A 268 -1.40 2.40 -3.98
N ILE A 269 -1.77 2.81 -5.20
CA ILE A 269 -3.06 2.47 -5.82
C ILE A 269 -3.28 0.96 -5.87
N HIS A 270 -2.27 0.18 -6.27
CA HIS A 270 -2.40 -1.28 -6.35
C HIS A 270 -2.64 -1.93 -4.99
N ALA A 271 -2.01 -1.44 -3.93
CA ALA A 271 -2.19 -1.98 -2.58
C ALA A 271 -3.59 -1.65 -2.02
N ASN A 272 -4.09 -0.42 -2.25
CA ASN A 272 -5.44 -0.03 -1.86
C ASN A 272 -6.51 -0.78 -2.65
N THR A 273 -6.36 -0.89 -3.97
CA THR A 273 -7.26 -1.67 -4.82
C THR A 273 -7.24 -3.15 -4.42
N ALA A 274 -6.08 -3.73 -4.11
CA ALA A 274 -6.00 -5.11 -3.63
C ALA A 274 -6.75 -5.33 -2.31
N LEU A 275 -6.63 -4.41 -1.35
CA LEU A 275 -7.40 -4.45 -0.11
C LEU A 275 -8.90 -4.40 -0.39
N MET A 276 -9.33 -3.48 -1.25
CA MET A 276 -10.73 -3.30 -1.64
C MET A 276 -11.32 -4.60 -2.23
N HIS A 277 -10.65 -5.28 -3.16
CA HIS A 277 -11.14 -6.55 -3.70
C HIS A 277 -11.15 -7.68 -2.67
N ILE A 278 -10.16 -7.72 -1.76
CA ILE A 278 -10.15 -8.73 -0.69
C ILE A 278 -11.32 -8.50 0.28
N GLU A 279 -11.61 -7.25 0.66
CA GLU A 279 -12.75 -6.93 1.49
C GLU A 279 -14.08 -7.33 0.83
N HIS A 280 -14.18 -7.11 -0.49
CA HIS A 280 -15.35 -7.49 -1.30
C HIS A 280 -15.58 -9.01 -1.30
N GLU A 281 -14.57 -9.78 -1.73
CA GLU A 281 -14.68 -11.24 -1.90
C GLU A 281 -14.95 -12.00 -0.61
N ASN A 282 -14.57 -11.43 0.53
CA ASN A 282 -14.81 -12.05 1.83
C ASN A 282 -16.03 -11.45 2.56
N SER A 283 -16.75 -10.53 1.91
CA SER A 283 -17.93 -9.84 2.46
C SER A 283 -17.65 -9.19 3.82
N TRP A 284 -16.50 -8.51 3.94
CA TRP A 284 -16.08 -7.84 5.17
C TRP A 284 -16.50 -6.37 5.23
N LYS A 285 -16.89 -5.81 4.09
CA LYS A 285 -17.33 -4.43 3.97
C LYS A 285 -18.80 -4.41 3.59
N THR A 286 -19.56 -3.54 4.26
CA THR A 286 -20.92 -3.17 3.86
C THR A 286 -20.82 -1.92 3.01
N TYR A 287 -21.47 -1.94 1.85
CA TYR A 287 -21.51 -0.81 0.92
C TYR A 287 -22.77 0.02 1.15
N VAL A 288 -22.81 1.22 0.58
CA VAL A 288 -23.99 2.08 0.66
C VAL A 288 -25.15 1.53 -0.17
N ASN A 289 -24.84 0.82 -1.24
CA ASN A 289 -25.79 0.11 -2.08
C ASN A 289 -25.68 -1.41 -1.93
N ASP A 290 -26.83 -2.09 -1.95
CA ASP A 290 -26.92 -3.55 -1.88
C ASP A 290 -27.00 -4.19 -3.28
N GLU A 291 -27.39 -3.41 -4.30
CA GLU A 291 -27.55 -3.81 -5.70
C GLU A 291 -26.80 -2.84 -6.65
N THR A 292 -26.49 -3.33 -7.85
CA THR A 292 -25.93 -2.54 -8.97
C THR A 292 -27.00 -1.63 -9.59
N MET A 293 -26.66 -0.84 -10.61
CA MET A 293 -27.64 -0.01 -11.30
C MET A 293 -28.63 -0.83 -12.14
N TYR A 294 -28.28 -2.08 -12.49
CA TYR A 294 -29.16 -3.00 -13.20
C TYR A 294 -29.86 -4.03 -12.28
N GLY A 295 -29.64 -3.93 -10.96
CA GLY A 295 -30.35 -4.74 -9.96
C GLY A 295 -29.65 -6.06 -9.60
N ASP A 296 -28.41 -6.26 -10.03
CA ASP A 296 -27.62 -7.42 -9.61
C ASP A 296 -27.10 -7.20 -8.18
N ALA A 297 -26.98 -8.26 -7.38
CA ALA A 297 -26.50 -8.12 -6.01
C ALA A 297 -25.00 -7.77 -5.99
N ILE A 298 -24.60 -6.81 -5.16
CA ILE A 298 -23.19 -6.39 -5.07
C ILE A 298 -22.22 -7.56 -4.82
N PRO A 299 -22.47 -8.50 -3.88
CA PRO A 299 -21.56 -9.61 -3.63
C PRO A 299 -21.28 -10.51 -4.85
N ASP A 300 -22.14 -10.48 -5.86
CA ASP A 300 -22.04 -11.31 -7.06
C ASP A 300 -21.20 -10.65 -8.16
N ILE A 301 -20.82 -9.37 -8.02
CA ILE A 301 -19.94 -8.69 -8.99
C ILE A 301 -18.57 -9.37 -9.00
N PRO A 302 -18.10 -9.84 -10.17
CA PRO A 302 -16.80 -10.48 -10.28
C PRO A 302 -15.67 -9.48 -10.07
N ARG A 303 -14.51 -9.96 -9.60
CA ARG A 303 -13.38 -9.10 -9.22
C ARG A 303 -12.98 -8.16 -10.36
N GLU A 304 -12.89 -8.68 -11.57
CA GLU A 304 -12.50 -7.98 -12.78
C GLU A 304 -13.41 -6.81 -13.16
N ASN A 305 -14.65 -6.80 -12.66
CA ASN A 305 -15.61 -5.73 -12.87
C ASN A 305 -15.79 -4.86 -11.63
N PHE A 306 -15.33 -5.29 -10.45
CA PHE A 306 -15.65 -4.63 -9.20
C PHE A 306 -14.80 -3.39 -8.94
N TYR A 307 -15.44 -2.29 -8.55
CA TYR A 307 -14.78 -1.12 -7.98
C TYR A 307 -15.61 -0.49 -6.86
N CYS A 308 -14.95 0.08 -5.85
CA CYS A 308 -15.61 0.80 -4.76
C CYS A 308 -15.06 2.22 -4.69
N THR A 309 -15.95 3.20 -4.70
CA THR A 309 -15.60 4.63 -4.56
C THR A 309 -15.47 5.04 -3.10
N GLU A 310 -14.81 6.16 -2.83
CA GLU A 310 -14.54 6.68 -1.49
C GLU A 310 -15.83 6.99 -0.71
N ASP A 311 -16.90 7.35 -1.40
CA ASP A 311 -18.24 7.55 -0.84
C ASP A 311 -18.94 6.24 -0.42
N GLY A 312 -18.29 5.09 -0.60
CA GLY A 312 -18.74 3.80 -0.11
C GLY A 312 -19.67 3.05 -1.06
N TYR A 313 -19.90 3.55 -2.27
CA TYR A 313 -20.66 2.84 -3.30
C TYR A 313 -19.80 1.79 -3.99
N ALA A 314 -20.40 0.61 -4.19
CA ALA A 314 -19.86 -0.47 -4.99
C ALA A 314 -20.40 -0.41 -6.41
N TRP A 315 -19.54 -0.66 -7.39
CA TRP A 315 -19.83 -0.53 -8.81
C TRP A 315 -19.41 -1.78 -9.55
N ASP A 316 -20.29 -2.22 -10.46
CA ASP A 316 -19.83 -2.89 -11.66
C ASP A 316 -19.28 -1.82 -12.62
N MET A 317 -18.01 -1.95 -12.98
CA MET A 317 -17.29 -1.00 -13.81
C MET A 317 -17.79 -0.96 -15.25
N GLU A 318 -18.40 -2.03 -15.76
CA GLU A 318 -19.06 -2.00 -17.05
C GLU A 318 -20.27 -1.06 -16.99
N GLU A 319 -21.14 -1.24 -16.01
CA GLU A 319 -22.31 -0.38 -15.80
C GLU A 319 -21.91 1.08 -15.54
N LEU A 320 -20.93 1.30 -14.66
CA LEU A 320 -20.46 2.63 -14.33
C LEU A 320 -19.86 3.34 -15.56
N SER A 321 -19.06 2.63 -16.36
CA SER A 321 -18.48 3.20 -17.57
C SER A 321 -19.55 3.58 -18.59
N GLN A 322 -20.59 2.77 -18.76
CA GLN A 322 -21.73 3.08 -19.62
C GLN A 322 -22.54 4.27 -19.08
N ALA A 323 -22.77 4.34 -17.77
CA ALA A 323 -23.47 5.46 -17.13
C ALA A 323 -22.70 6.79 -17.26
N ILE A 324 -21.37 6.78 -17.14
CA ILE A 324 -20.54 7.97 -17.36
C ILE A 324 -20.55 8.36 -18.84
N THR A 325 -20.42 7.39 -19.75
CA THR A 325 -20.41 7.61 -21.20
C THR A 325 -21.73 8.21 -21.68
N SER A 326 -22.87 7.67 -21.24
CA SER A 326 -24.21 8.22 -21.54
C SER A 326 -24.41 9.64 -20.98
N ASN A 327 -23.75 9.96 -19.86
CA ASN A 327 -23.69 11.31 -19.31
C ASN A 327 -22.58 12.18 -19.93
N LYS A 328 -22.11 11.84 -21.13
CA LYS A 328 -21.09 12.57 -21.91
C LYS A 328 -19.75 12.73 -21.18
N GLY A 329 -19.36 11.80 -20.32
CA GLY A 329 -18.06 11.81 -19.64
C GLY A 329 -18.00 12.61 -18.33
N VAL A 330 -19.15 12.98 -17.75
CA VAL A 330 -19.16 13.62 -16.43
C VAL A 330 -18.80 12.62 -15.35
N MET A 331 -17.68 12.85 -14.67
CA MET A 331 -17.18 12.03 -13.56
C MET A 331 -18.00 12.23 -12.28
N ARG A 332 -19.21 11.69 -12.28
CA ARG A 332 -20.18 11.82 -11.20
C ARG A 332 -20.82 10.49 -10.91
N ASN A 333 -21.01 10.20 -9.63
CA ASN A 333 -21.76 9.05 -9.14
C ASN A 333 -23.20 9.09 -9.71
N PRO A 334 -23.60 8.09 -10.53
CA PRO A 334 -24.93 8.05 -11.13
C PRO A 334 -26.08 7.93 -10.12
N LEU A 335 -25.83 7.35 -8.95
CA LEU A 335 -26.82 7.12 -7.90
C LEU A 335 -26.91 8.32 -6.95
N SER A 336 -25.81 8.73 -6.33
CA SER A 336 -25.78 9.84 -5.36
C SER A 336 -25.79 11.23 -6.02
N LYS A 337 -25.52 11.29 -7.33
CA LYS A 337 -25.32 12.53 -8.10
C LYS A 337 -24.17 13.41 -7.57
N HIS A 338 -23.28 12.87 -6.74
CA HIS A 338 -22.10 13.57 -6.25
C HIS A 338 -20.91 13.37 -7.19
N MET A 339 -20.07 14.39 -7.32
CA MET A 339 -18.84 14.26 -8.12
C MET A 339 -17.92 13.25 -7.47
N PHE A 340 -17.29 12.41 -8.28
CA PHE A 340 -16.23 11.55 -7.80
C PHE A 340 -15.05 12.39 -7.32
N THR A 341 -14.37 11.91 -6.28
CA THR A 341 -13.16 12.59 -5.80
C THR A 341 -12.03 12.42 -6.82
N PRO A 342 -10.98 13.26 -6.79
CA PRO A 342 -9.85 13.08 -7.69
C PRO A 342 -9.19 11.68 -7.59
N GLY A 343 -9.23 11.09 -6.38
CA GLY A 343 -8.77 9.71 -6.13
C GLY A 343 -9.64 8.69 -6.86
N ASP A 344 -10.97 8.81 -6.71
CA ASP A 344 -11.94 7.96 -7.41
C ASP A 344 -11.80 8.06 -8.93
N ILE A 345 -11.67 9.27 -9.48
CA ILE A 345 -11.51 9.49 -10.93
C ILE A 345 -10.25 8.76 -11.42
N LYS A 346 -9.11 8.94 -10.74
CA LYS A 346 -7.88 8.25 -11.11
C LYS A 346 -8.03 6.72 -11.03
N GLY A 347 -8.73 6.22 -10.01
CA GLY A 347 -9.00 4.79 -9.85
C GLY A 347 -9.89 4.23 -10.97
N ILE A 348 -11.01 4.90 -11.26
CA ILE A 348 -11.93 4.58 -12.36
C ILE A 348 -11.16 4.53 -13.69
N LEU A 349 -10.35 5.54 -13.99
CA LEU A 349 -9.58 5.61 -15.23
C LEU A 349 -8.46 4.56 -15.33
N SER A 350 -7.89 4.17 -14.19
CA SER A 350 -6.87 3.12 -14.13
C SER A 350 -7.44 1.71 -14.32
N HIS A 351 -8.73 1.53 -14.05
CA HIS A 351 -9.42 0.26 -14.19
C HIS A 351 -9.53 -0.15 -15.68
N PRO A 352 -9.29 -1.42 -16.05
CA PRO A 352 -9.32 -1.86 -17.46
C PRO A 352 -10.59 -1.45 -18.23
N LEU A 353 -11.77 -1.62 -17.61
CA LEU A 353 -13.06 -1.23 -18.21
C LEU A 353 -13.32 0.29 -18.19
N GLY A 354 -12.59 1.06 -17.37
CA GLY A 354 -12.73 2.52 -17.28
C GLY A 354 -11.74 3.30 -18.16
N GLN A 355 -10.73 2.64 -18.74
CA GLN A 355 -9.72 3.31 -19.59
C GLN A 355 -10.32 4.03 -20.79
N SER A 356 -11.44 3.55 -21.33
CA SER A 356 -12.17 4.20 -22.42
C SER A 356 -12.67 5.61 -22.05
N LEU A 357 -12.92 5.85 -20.77
CA LEU A 357 -13.38 7.14 -20.24
C LEU A 357 -12.28 8.20 -20.25
N ALA A 358 -11.00 7.82 -20.34
CA ALA A 358 -9.89 8.78 -20.37
C ALA A 358 -9.97 9.70 -21.61
N ALA A 359 -10.42 9.17 -22.75
CA ALA A 359 -10.65 9.97 -23.94
C ALA A 359 -11.75 11.02 -23.71
N LEU A 360 -12.84 10.62 -23.04
CA LEU A 360 -13.94 11.53 -22.69
C LEU A 360 -13.52 12.58 -21.69
N GLU A 361 -12.65 12.26 -20.73
CA GLU A 361 -12.09 13.23 -19.79
C GLU A 361 -11.25 14.28 -20.53
N ILE A 362 -10.40 13.86 -21.47
CA ILE A 362 -9.62 14.77 -22.31
C ILE A 362 -10.54 15.67 -23.13
N ASP A 363 -11.61 15.12 -23.71
CA ASP A 363 -12.56 15.91 -24.49
C ASP A 363 -13.35 16.89 -23.62
N GLN A 364 -13.77 16.49 -22.42
CA GLN A 364 -14.35 17.40 -21.43
C GLN A 364 -13.36 18.51 -21.03
N HIS A 365 -12.08 18.18 -20.85
CA HIS A 365 -11.05 19.16 -20.56
C HIS A 365 -10.85 20.16 -21.72
N LYS A 366 -10.86 19.69 -22.98
CA LYS A 366 -10.81 20.58 -24.17
C LYS A 366 -12.04 21.49 -24.24
N LEU A 367 -13.25 20.96 -23.98
CA LEU A 367 -14.47 21.76 -23.96
C LEU A 367 -14.42 22.86 -22.90
N LYS A 368 -13.85 22.58 -21.71
CA LYS A 368 -13.63 23.59 -20.66
C LYS A 368 -12.75 24.75 -21.13
N GLN A 369 -11.70 24.45 -21.91
CA GLN A 369 -10.81 25.49 -22.45
C GLN A 369 -11.45 26.30 -23.59
N GLY A 370 -12.52 25.80 -24.21
CA GLY A 370 -13.19 26.41 -25.35
C GLY A 370 -14.02 27.66 -25.04
N VAL A 371 -14.37 27.93 -23.78
CA VAL A 371 -15.22 29.08 -23.39
C VAL A 371 -14.36 30.30 -23.10
N ARG A 372 -14.42 31.35 -23.92
CA ARG A 372 -13.61 32.58 -23.83
C ARG A 372 -13.99 33.44 -22.61
N PRO A 373 -13.07 34.28 -22.08
CA PRO A 373 -13.37 35.17 -20.95
C PRO A 373 -14.58 36.07 -21.22
N LYS A 374 -14.71 36.58 -22.45
CA LYS A 374 -15.85 37.40 -22.87
C LYS A 374 -17.18 36.67 -22.70
N THR A 375 -17.24 35.38 -23.05
CA THR A 375 -18.48 34.59 -22.87
C THR A 375 -18.83 34.39 -21.40
N LEU A 376 -17.83 34.25 -20.52
CA LEU A 376 -18.06 34.22 -19.08
C LEU A 376 -18.60 35.56 -18.55
N GLU A 377 -18.13 36.69 -19.08
CA GLU A 377 -18.67 38.02 -18.74
C GLU A 377 -20.13 38.20 -19.21
N GLU A 378 -20.47 37.70 -20.40
CA GLU A 378 -21.85 37.68 -20.90
C GLU A 378 -22.75 36.78 -20.03
N MET A 379 -22.26 35.61 -19.62
CA MET A 379 -22.96 34.72 -18.68
C MET A 379 -23.21 35.43 -17.35
N ASP A 380 -22.19 36.08 -16.78
CA ASP A 380 -22.31 36.80 -15.51
C ASP A 380 -23.29 37.97 -15.61
N ARG A 381 -23.32 38.68 -16.74
CA ARG A 381 -24.30 39.76 -16.99
C ARG A 381 -25.72 39.22 -16.99
N MET A 382 -25.98 38.14 -17.73
CA MET A 382 -27.29 37.50 -17.78
C MET A 382 -27.71 37.02 -16.38
N VAL A 383 -26.84 36.30 -15.66
CA VAL A 383 -27.08 35.81 -14.30
C VAL A 383 -27.49 36.95 -13.36
N ASN A 384 -26.81 38.09 -13.43
CA ASN A 384 -27.13 39.24 -12.58
C ASN A 384 -28.54 39.77 -12.81
N VAL A 385 -29.06 39.69 -14.05
CA VAL A 385 -30.45 40.06 -14.36
C VAL A 385 -31.41 38.99 -13.85
N LEU A 386 -31.16 37.71 -14.18
CA LEU A 386 -32.03 36.59 -13.78
C LEU A 386 -32.21 36.45 -12.27
N MET A 387 -31.19 36.80 -11.48
CA MET A 387 -31.23 36.68 -10.02
C MET A 387 -31.84 37.90 -9.32
N LYS A 388 -31.96 39.06 -10.00
CA LYS A 388 -32.51 40.30 -9.45
C LYS A 388 -33.94 40.56 -9.87
N ASP A 389 -34.38 39.93 -10.96
CA ASP A 389 -35.70 40.14 -11.53
C ASP A 389 -36.79 39.46 -10.70
N MET A 390 -37.48 40.27 -9.89
CA MET A 390 -38.61 39.86 -9.06
C MET A 390 -39.95 40.30 -9.67
N ALA A 391 -39.97 40.76 -10.93
CA ALA A 391 -41.19 41.21 -11.60
C ALA A 391 -42.09 40.02 -11.94
N GLU A 392 -43.41 40.25 -11.92
CA GLU A 392 -44.41 39.20 -12.19
C GLU A 392 -44.34 38.69 -13.65
N ASP A 393 -43.99 39.56 -14.59
CA ASP A 393 -43.85 39.22 -16.01
C ASP A 393 -42.44 38.71 -16.40
N ALA A 394 -41.46 38.86 -15.50
CA ALA A 394 -40.05 38.58 -15.68
C ALA A 394 -39.49 39.10 -17.03
N MET A 395 -39.96 40.27 -17.48
CA MET A 395 -39.64 40.80 -18.81
C MET A 395 -38.13 41.02 -18.98
N GLN A 396 -37.45 41.51 -17.94
CA GLN A 396 -36.00 41.74 -17.99
C GLN A 396 -35.23 40.43 -18.14
N SER A 397 -35.63 39.39 -17.42
CA SER A 397 -35.04 38.05 -17.55
C SER A 397 -35.21 37.46 -18.94
N ARG A 398 -36.41 37.61 -19.55
CA ARG A 398 -36.66 37.15 -20.92
C ARG A 398 -35.78 37.84 -21.94
N LEU A 399 -35.65 39.17 -21.85
CA LEU A 399 -34.78 39.94 -22.72
C LEU A 399 -33.31 39.53 -22.56
N ALA A 400 -32.84 39.33 -21.33
CA ALA A 400 -31.46 38.90 -21.07
C ALA A 400 -31.17 37.49 -21.64
N VAL A 401 -32.12 36.56 -21.55
CA VAL A 401 -32.00 35.22 -22.15
C VAL A 401 -31.96 35.31 -23.68
N ASP A 402 -32.82 36.12 -24.28
CA ASP A 402 -32.84 36.32 -25.73
C ASP A 402 -31.55 37.00 -26.25
N GLU A 403 -31.06 38.01 -25.54
CA GLU A 403 -29.78 38.67 -25.83
C GLU A 403 -28.62 37.68 -25.76
N PHE A 404 -28.57 36.84 -24.71
CA PHE A 404 -27.53 35.83 -24.57
C PHE A 404 -27.61 34.77 -25.67
N LEU A 405 -28.80 34.30 -26.05
CA LEU A 405 -28.96 33.35 -27.17
C LEU A 405 -28.59 33.95 -28.52
N ALA A 406 -28.87 35.23 -28.75
CA ALA A 406 -28.41 35.94 -29.94
C ALA A 406 -26.89 36.04 -29.95
N TYR A 407 -26.27 36.33 -28.81
CA TYR A 407 -24.82 36.34 -28.65
C TYR A 407 -24.21 34.95 -28.91
N THR A 408 -24.75 33.87 -28.34
CA THR A 408 -24.20 32.51 -28.53
C THR A 408 -24.23 32.08 -29.99
N ALA A 409 -25.25 32.47 -30.75
CA ALA A 409 -25.33 32.21 -32.19
C ALA A 409 -24.21 32.87 -33.01
N THR A 410 -23.53 33.90 -32.48
CA THR A 410 -22.38 34.56 -33.13
C THR A 410 -21.03 33.94 -32.78
N LEU A 411 -20.98 32.98 -31.85
CA LEU A 411 -19.73 32.38 -31.38
C LEU A 411 -19.19 31.35 -32.38
N PRO A 412 -17.88 31.05 -32.36
CA PRO A 412 -17.33 29.91 -33.10
C PRO A 412 -18.01 28.59 -32.70
N GLU A 413 -18.13 27.66 -33.64
CA GLU A 413 -18.79 26.37 -33.44
C GLU A 413 -18.22 25.58 -32.24
N ALA A 414 -16.90 25.64 -32.03
CA ALA A 414 -16.25 25.00 -30.89
C ALA A 414 -16.75 25.53 -29.53
N GLU A 415 -17.01 26.84 -29.43
CA GLU A 415 -17.50 27.46 -28.20
C GLU A 415 -19.00 27.24 -28.00
N GLN A 416 -19.78 27.25 -29.08
CA GLN A 416 -21.19 26.83 -29.03
C GLN A 416 -21.30 25.37 -28.56
N SER A 417 -20.50 24.48 -29.13
CA SER A 417 -20.42 23.07 -28.73
C SER A 417 -19.99 22.91 -27.27
N ALA A 418 -19.05 23.74 -26.78
CA ALA A 418 -18.70 23.78 -25.37
C ALA A 418 -19.91 24.15 -24.51
N LEU A 419 -20.65 25.22 -24.81
CA LEU A 419 -21.84 25.60 -24.04
C LEU A 419 -22.95 24.53 -24.06
N ASP A 420 -23.09 23.81 -25.18
CA ASP A 420 -24.15 22.82 -25.36
C ASP A 420 -23.82 21.43 -24.81
N ASN A 421 -22.54 21.08 -24.71
CA ASN A 421 -22.10 19.73 -24.30
C ASN A 421 -21.36 19.69 -22.98
N LEU A 422 -20.80 20.82 -22.52
CA LEU A 422 -20.09 20.89 -21.25
C LEU A 422 -21.10 20.82 -20.11
N ARG A 423 -20.90 19.83 -19.26
CA ARG A 423 -21.61 19.67 -18.00
C ARG A 423 -20.70 20.09 -16.87
N VAL A 424 -21.25 20.84 -15.93
CA VAL A 424 -20.47 21.48 -14.87
C VAL A 424 -20.96 20.97 -13.51
N PRO A 425 -20.04 20.62 -12.58
CA PRO A 425 -20.44 20.27 -11.22
C PRO A 425 -21.08 21.46 -10.52
N ALA A 426 -22.41 21.43 -10.41
CA ALA A 426 -23.20 22.47 -9.76
C ALA A 426 -24.36 21.84 -8.98
N ARG A 427 -24.82 22.53 -7.94
CA ARG A 427 -25.98 22.12 -7.13
C ARG A 427 -26.94 23.29 -6.97
N ASP A 428 -28.23 23.02 -7.06
CA ASP A 428 -29.28 23.99 -6.80
C ASP A 428 -29.15 24.48 -5.35
N SER A 429 -28.86 25.77 -5.17
CA SER A 429 -28.61 26.38 -3.87
C SER A 429 -29.81 26.32 -2.94
N HIS A 430 -31.03 26.13 -3.48
CA HIS A 430 -32.25 26.04 -2.69
C HIS A 430 -32.57 24.60 -2.27
N THR A 431 -32.38 23.62 -3.17
CA THR A 431 -32.78 22.23 -2.93
C THR A 431 -31.61 21.30 -2.57
N GLY A 432 -30.37 21.73 -2.81
CA GLY A 432 -29.16 20.90 -2.70
C GLY A 432 -29.02 19.84 -3.80
N GLN A 433 -29.99 19.72 -4.70
CA GLN A 433 -29.99 18.75 -5.78
C GLN A 433 -28.94 19.13 -6.83
N ALA A 434 -28.24 18.13 -7.39
CA ALA A 434 -27.29 18.37 -8.46
C ALA A 434 -28.00 18.85 -9.73
N PHE A 435 -27.36 19.75 -10.48
CA PHE A 435 -27.80 20.08 -11.83
C PHE A 435 -27.34 19.00 -12.81
N ASP A 436 -28.23 18.58 -13.71
CA ASP A 436 -28.01 17.50 -14.69
C ASP A 436 -27.90 18.00 -16.15
N GLY A 437 -28.00 19.32 -16.36
CA GLY A 437 -28.01 19.93 -17.70
C GLY A 437 -26.69 20.56 -18.12
N THR A 438 -26.67 21.06 -19.36
CA THR A 438 -25.60 21.92 -19.87
C THR A 438 -26.00 23.40 -19.81
N ILE A 439 -25.04 24.31 -19.99
CA ILE A 439 -25.31 25.76 -19.98
C ILE A 439 -26.34 26.09 -21.08
N GLY A 440 -26.15 25.57 -22.29
CA GLY A 440 -27.08 25.79 -23.40
C GLY A 440 -28.49 25.23 -23.13
N GLU A 441 -28.58 24.06 -22.49
CA GLU A 441 -29.86 23.47 -22.09
C GLU A 441 -30.59 24.32 -21.06
N ALA A 442 -29.90 24.77 -20.00
CA ALA A 442 -30.49 25.61 -18.96
C ALA A 442 -31.03 26.94 -19.51
N VAL A 443 -30.32 27.57 -20.45
CA VAL A 443 -30.77 28.81 -21.10
C VAL A 443 -31.99 28.55 -21.99
N ARG A 444 -32.01 27.47 -22.77
CA ARG A 444 -33.16 27.09 -23.61
C ARG A 444 -34.38 26.72 -22.79
N ASP A 445 -34.21 26.01 -21.68
CA ASP A 445 -35.29 25.63 -20.78
C ASP A 445 -35.87 26.84 -20.03
N ALA A 446 -35.03 27.79 -19.65
CA ALA A 446 -35.49 29.07 -19.12
C ALA A 446 -36.31 29.84 -20.16
N LYS A 447 -35.86 29.92 -21.42
CA LYS A 447 -36.62 30.53 -22.52
C LYS A 447 -37.96 29.84 -22.76
N ALA A 448 -38.00 28.52 -22.69
CA ALA A 448 -39.21 27.72 -22.86
C ALA A 448 -40.14 27.73 -21.63
N ASN A 449 -39.79 28.48 -20.57
CA ASN A 449 -40.47 28.48 -19.28
C ASN A 449 -40.60 27.08 -18.63
N LYS A 450 -39.67 26.16 -18.93
CA LYS A 450 -39.58 24.85 -18.27
C LYS A 450 -38.80 24.91 -16.96
N LEU A 451 -37.89 25.88 -16.85
CA LEU A 451 -37.06 26.14 -15.68
C LEU A 451 -37.26 27.59 -15.23
N CYS A 452 -37.38 27.84 -13.93
CA CYS A 452 -37.47 29.21 -13.45
C CYS A 452 -36.13 29.96 -13.63
N PHE A 453 -36.21 31.26 -13.92
CA PHE A 453 -35.03 32.10 -14.19
C PHE A 453 -34.00 32.08 -13.05
N HIS A 454 -34.45 32.11 -11.80
CA HIS A 454 -33.57 32.03 -10.64
C HIS A 454 -32.78 30.71 -10.58
N LYS A 455 -33.40 29.58 -10.91
CA LYS A 455 -32.73 28.28 -10.92
C LYS A 455 -31.75 28.15 -12.09
N ALA A 456 -32.10 28.67 -13.26
CA ALA A 456 -31.18 28.77 -14.39
C ALA A 456 -29.99 29.71 -14.06
N GLY A 457 -30.28 30.87 -13.48
CA GLY A 457 -29.28 31.84 -13.04
C GLY A 457 -28.32 31.27 -12.01
N ASP A 458 -28.81 30.52 -11.02
CA ASP A 458 -27.96 29.87 -10.02
C ASP A 458 -27.02 28.83 -10.64
N PHE A 459 -27.53 27.96 -11.52
CA PHE A 459 -26.71 27.00 -12.26
C PHE A 459 -25.62 27.69 -13.08
N ILE A 460 -26.00 28.69 -13.89
CA ILE A 460 -25.09 29.39 -14.80
C ILE A 460 -24.02 30.17 -14.02
N ARG A 461 -24.37 30.73 -12.86
CA ARG A 461 -23.42 31.38 -11.93
C ARG A 461 -22.34 30.41 -11.44
N GLN A 462 -22.76 29.23 -10.98
CA GLN A 462 -21.83 28.20 -10.52
C GLN A 462 -20.99 27.68 -11.69
N ALA A 463 -21.60 27.54 -12.87
CA ALA A 463 -20.90 27.13 -14.07
C ALA A 463 -19.79 28.12 -14.48
N SER A 464 -20.10 29.42 -14.53
CA SER A 464 -19.13 30.49 -14.79
C SER A 464 -17.97 30.46 -13.79
N THR A 465 -18.28 30.32 -12.49
CA THR A 465 -17.28 30.26 -11.42
C THR A 465 -16.35 29.05 -11.59
N HIS A 466 -16.90 27.87 -11.91
CA HIS A 466 -16.12 26.67 -12.16
C HIS A 466 -15.21 26.81 -13.38
N LEU A 467 -15.70 27.39 -14.47
CA LEU A 467 -14.88 27.59 -15.68
C LEU A 467 -13.72 28.58 -15.43
N ARG A 468 -13.89 29.54 -14.51
CA ARG A 468 -12.82 30.46 -14.11
C ARG A 468 -11.76 29.78 -13.25
N SER A 469 -12.13 28.85 -12.36
CA SER A 469 -11.17 28.19 -11.46
C SER A 469 -10.33 27.10 -12.13
N GLN A 470 -10.72 26.66 -13.33
CA GLN A 470 -10.06 25.63 -14.11
C GLN A 470 -9.14 26.20 -15.20
N ARG A 471 -9.00 27.52 -15.27
CA ARG A 471 -8.00 28.23 -16.07
C ARG A 471 -6.78 28.54 -15.21
#